data_AF-A0A7J4HTR4-F1
#
_entry.id   AF-A0A7J4HTR4-F1
#
_cell.length_a   1.000
_cell.length_b   1.000
_cell.length_c   1.000
_cell.angle_alpha   90.00
_cell.angle_beta   90.00
_cell.angle_gamma   90.00
#
_symmetry.space_group_name_H-M   'P 1'
#
loop_
_entity.id
_entity.type
_entity.pdbx_description
1 polymer ?
#
loop_
_entity_poly.entity_id
_entity_poly.type
_entity_poly.pdbx_seq_one_letter_code
_entity_poly.pdbx_strand_id
1 'polypeptide(L)'
;MNEFWEKVEKVNRKLIPYAIVVLLGVIIYELFFHVEDHTINLVVEILDGIVIGIFVIDLIFLAIKSKSTKFFFRHYWLDLLAIFPFTLFFNTINRIYRLLVVSERLAVGQALVHEGLEARKGLSAFARGEKLAAESTKLVGEGTRFVRFARFFRIGVRLLRVITKSGILPKLYTYFKSKHQKKTNTKKKVPPRQLKPKKK
;
A
#
# COMPACT_ATOMS: atom_id res chain seq x y z
N MET A 1 -15.02 7.23 -29.25
CA MET A 1 -15.21 6.10 -28.31
C MET A 1 -16.67 5.68 -28.46
N ASN A 2 -17.01 4.39 -28.54
CA ASN A 2 -18.41 4.00 -28.78
C ASN A 2 -19.32 4.56 -27.68
N GLU A 3 -20.57 4.93 -28.00
CA GLU A 3 -21.52 5.54 -27.05
C GLU A 3 -21.68 4.76 -25.74
N PHE A 4 -21.56 3.43 -25.81
CA PHE A 4 -21.59 2.56 -24.64
C PHE A 4 -20.50 2.91 -23.61
N TRP A 5 -19.27 3.13 -24.05
CA TRP A 5 -18.15 3.45 -23.17
C TRP A 5 -18.30 4.81 -22.49
N GLU A 6 -18.91 5.78 -23.16
CA GLU A 6 -19.19 7.09 -22.56
C GLU A 6 -20.27 7.00 -21.47
N LYS A 7 -21.30 6.17 -21.69
CA LYS A 7 -22.33 5.91 -20.66
C LYS A 7 -21.71 5.23 -19.44
N VAL A 8 -20.91 4.20 -19.64
CA VAL A 8 -20.20 3.50 -18.56
C VAL A 8 -19.27 4.47 -17.80
N GLU A 9 -18.53 5.34 -18.50
CA GLU A 9 -17.67 6.32 -17.85
C GLU A 9 -18.46 7.30 -16.98
N LYS A 10 -19.59 7.84 -17.47
CA LYS A 10 -20.43 8.78 -16.71
C LYS A 10 -20.99 8.12 -15.45
N VAL A 11 -21.48 6.89 -15.56
CA VAL A 11 -21.97 6.12 -14.41
C VAL A 11 -20.83 5.87 -13.42
N ASN A 12 -19.67 5.42 -13.89
CA ASN A 12 -18.54 5.11 -13.04
C ASN A 12 -18.04 6.36 -12.28
N ARG A 13 -17.93 7.52 -12.95
CA ARG A 13 -17.57 8.79 -12.30
C ARG A 13 -18.54 9.16 -11.17
N LYS A 14 -19.83 8.89 -11.34
CA LYS A 14 -20.84 9.12 -10.30
C LYS A 14 -20.70 8.14 -9.13
N LEU A 15 -20.24 6.91 -9.39
CA LEU A 15 -20.03 5.87 -8.38
C LEU A 15 -18.76 6.05 -7.54
N ILE A 16 -17.71 6.68 -8.09
CA ILE A 16 -16.43 6.92 -7.38
C ILE A 16 -16.61 7.52 -5.97
N PRO A 17 -17.36 8.63 -5.75
CA PRO A 17 -17.51 9.19 -4.41
C PRO A 17 -18.22 8.21 -3.46
N TYR A 18 -19.23 7.48 -3.91
CA TYR A 18 -19.90 6.46 -3.09
C TYR A 18 -18.95 5.30 -2.77
N ALA A 19 -18.18 4.83 -3.74
CA ALA A 19 -17.17 3.79 -3.55
C ALA A 19 -16.12 4.20 -2.51
N ILE A 20 -15.70 5.47 -2.51
CA ILE A 20 -14.80 6.03 -1.49
C ILE A 20 -15.42 6.01 -0.09
N VAL A 21 -16.70 6.37 0.04
CA VAL A 21 -17.40 6.36 1.34
C VAL A 21 -17.57 4.93 1.86
N VAL A 22 -17.99 4.01 0.99
CA VAL A 22 -18.10 2.58 1.33
C VAL A 22 -16.74 2.01 1.72
N LEU A 23 -15.68 2.36 0.98
CA LEU A 23 -14.31 1.94 1.32
C LEU A 23 -13.90 2.43 2.70
N LEU A 24 -14.19 3.70 3.02
CA LEU A 24 -13.88 4.26 4.32
C LEU A 24 -14.62 3.52 5.43
N GLY A 25 -15.90 3.21 5.22
CA GLY A 25 -16.71 2.41 6.13
C GLY A 25 -16.14 1.00 6.35
N VAL A 26 -15.76 0.32 5.26
CA VAL A 26 -15.10 -1.00 5.31
C VAL A 26 -13.79 -0.93 6.11
N ILE A 27 -12.96 0.09 5.86
CA ILE A 27 -11.70 0.29 6.58
C ILE A 27 -11.95 0.51 8.08
N ILE A 28 -12.89 1.38 8.45
CA ILE A 28 -13.22 1.64 9.86
C ILE A 28 -13.74 0.35 10.50
N TYR A 29 -14.63 -0.36 9.83
CA TYR A 29 -15.17 -1.63 10.32
C TYR A 29 -14.05 -2.64 10.59
N GLU A 30 -13.17 -2.87 9.61
CA GLU A 30 -12.06 -3.81 9.72
C GLU A 30 -11.05 -3.41 10.82
N LEU A 31 -10.86 -2.12 11.07
CA LEU A 31 -9.92 -1.63 12.07
C LEU A 31 -10.44 -1.77 13.51
N PHE A 32 -11.72 -1.47 13.74
CA PHE A 32 -12.33 -1.41 15.07
C PHE A 32 -13.08 -2.67 15.46
N PHE A 33 -13.72 -3.32 14.50
CA PHE A 33 -14.58 -4.48 14.71
C PHE A 33 -13.88 -5.69 14.11
N HIS A 34 -12.87 -6.21 14.84
CA HIS A 34 -12.24 -7.50 14.53
C HIS A 34 -13.23 -8.63 14.86
N VAL A 35 -14.31 -8.74 14.08
CA VAL A 35 -15.35 -9.74 14.31
C VAL A 35 -14.92 -11.06 13.66
N GLU A 36 -14.82 -12.11 14.47
CA GLU A 36 -14.46 -13.47 14.02
C GLU A 36 -15.59 -14.18 13.28
N ASP A 37 -16.75 -13.54 13.15
CA ASP A 37 -17.89 -14.06 12.41
C ASP A 37 -17.55 -14.21 10.91
N HIS A 38 -17.65 -15.44 10.44
CA HIS A 38 -17.34 -15.80 9.07
C HIS A 38 -18.27 -15.12 8.07
N THR A 39 -19.54 -14.95 8.40
CA THR A 39 -20.53 -14.34 7.51
C THR A 39 -20.24 -12.86 7.29
N ILE A 40 -19.87 -12.14 8.36
CA ILE A 40 -19.59 -10.70 8.25
C ILE A 40 -18.29 -10.47 7.49
N ASN A 41 -17.26 -11.29 7.72
CA ASN A 41 -16.01 -11.22 6.96
C ASN A 41 -16.24 -11.41 5.46
N LEU A 42 -17.10 -12.37 5.08
CA LEU A 42 -17.43 -12.61 3.68
C LEU A 42 -18.15 -11.41 3.04
N VAL A 43 -19.10 -10.80 3.75
CA VAL A 43 -19.79 -9.58 3.28
C VAL A 43 -18.80 -8.42 3.07
N VAL A 44 -17.88 -8.22 4.02
CA VAL A 44 -16.83 -7.19 3.93
C VAL A 44 -15.91 -7.45 2.73
N GLU A 45 -15.52 -8.69 2.49
CA GLU A 45 -14.69 -9.08 1.35
C GLU A 45 -15.40 -8.84 0.00
N ILE A 46 -16.69 -9.17 -0.10
CA ILE A 46 -17.50 -8.88 -1.29
C ILE A 46 -17.58 -7.37 -1.53
N LEU A 47 -17.88 -6.58 -0.49
CA LEU A 47 -17.95 -5.12 -0.59
C LEU A 47 -16.61 -4.53 -1.03
N ASP A 48 -15.50 -5.01 -0.47
CA ASP A 48 -14.16 -4.60 -0.90
C ASP A 48 -13.91 -4.94 -2.37
N GLY A 49 -14.30 -6.14 -2.81
CA GLY A 49 -14.22 -6.59 -4.20
C GLY A 49 -14.99 -5.68 -5.16
N ILE A 50 -16.21 -5.28 -4.80
CA ILE A 50 -17.04 -4.35 -5.59
C ILE A 50 -16.34 -2.99 -5.71
N VAL A 51 -15.83 -2.46 -4.60
CA VAL A 51 -15.13 -1.17 -4.58
C VAL A 51 -13.86 -1.22 -5.44
N ILE A 52 -13.06 -2.28 -5.33
CA ILE A 52 -11.89 -2.50 -6.19
C ILE A 52 -12.33 -2.56 -7.66
N GLY A 53 -13.41 -3.25 -7.99
CA GLY A 53 -13.96 -3.33 -9.35
C GLY A 53 -14.26 -1.96 -9.94
N ILE A 54 -14.98 -1.09 -9.20
CA ILE A 54 -15.26 0.30 -9.61
C ILE A 54 -13.96 1.06 -9.88
N PHE A 55 -12.95 0.88 -9.03
CA PHE A 55 -11.66 1.53 -9.20
C PHE A 55 -10.84 0.99 -10.36
N VAL A 56 -10.87 -0.31 -10.62
CA VAL A 56 -10.23 -0.93 -11.80
C VAL A 56 -10.83 -0.34 -13.06
N ILE A 57 -12.15 -0.26 -13.14
CA ILE A 57 -12.85 0.34 -14.28
C ILE A 57 -12.44 1.81 -14.46
N ASP A 58 -12.39 2.59 -13.38
CA ASP A 58 -11.92 4.00 -13.41
C ASP A 58 -10.48 4.09 -13.96
N LEU A 59 -9.60 3.22 -13.48
CA LEU A 59 -8.21 3.17 -13.89
C LEU A 59 -8.07 2.78 -15.37
N ILE A 60 -8.88 1.85 -15.87
CA ILE A 60 -8.89 1.45 -17.29
C ILE A 60 -9.26 2.64 -18.18
N PHE A 61 -10.33 3.38 -17.83
CA PHE A 61 -10.70 4.58 -18.59
C PHE A 61 -9.60 5.64 -18.57
N LEU A 62 -8.94 5.80 -17.42
CA LEU A 62 -7.85 6.73 -17.25
C LEU A 62 -6.60 6.34 -18.07
N ALA A 63 -6.33 5.03 -18.15
CA ALA A 63 -5.25 4.47 -18.95
C ALA A 63 -5.52 4.69 -20.46
N ILE A 64 -6.73 4.40 -20.92
CA ILE A 64 -7.15 4.61 -22.32
C ILE A 64 -7.07 6.08 -22.72
N LYS A 65 -7.42 7.01 -21.82
CA LYS A 65 -7.33 8.46 -22.08
C LYS A 65 -5.92 9.03 -21.98
N SER A 66 -4.97 8.31 -21.39
CA SER A 66 -3.61 8.81 -21.22
C SER A 66 -2.85 8.77 -22.54
N LYS A 67 -2.20 9.88 -22.91
CA LYS A 67 -1.43 9.97 -24.16
C LYS A 67 -0.14 9.14 -24.16
N SER A 68 0.38 8.80 -22.97
CA SER A 68 1.59 7.99 -22.84
C SER A 68 1.63 7.22 -21.52
N THR A 69 2.12 5.99 -21.58
CA THR A 69 2.30 5.11 -20.42
C THR A 69 3.20 5.74 -19.37
N LYS A 70 4.28 6.42 -19.78
CA LYS A 70 5.19 7.11 -18.85
C LYS A 70 4.50 8.24 -18.08
N PHE A 71 3.62 9.00 -18.73
CA PHE A 71 2.82 10.03 -18.06
C PHE A 71 1.83 9.38 -17.09
N PHE A 72 1.19 8.29 -17.51
CA PHE A 72 0.23 7.56 -16.69
C PHE A 72 0.83 7.08 -15.37
N PHE A 73 1.97 6.38 -15.42
CA PHE A 73 2.64 5.92 -14.20
C PHE A 73 3.13 7.08 -13.33
N ARG A 74 3.50 8.24 -13.89
CA ARG A 74 3.99 9.36 -13.08
C ARG A 74 2.86 10.12 -12.36
N HIS A 75 1.69 10.22 -12.97
CA HIS A 75 0.54 10.95 -12.41
C HIS A 75 -0.42 10.07 -11.62
N TYR A 76 -0.60 8.81 -12.03
CA TYR A 76 -1.61 7.90 -11.48
C TYR A 76 -1.01 6.72 -10.72
N TRP A 77 0.25 6.80 -10.29
CA TRP A 77 0.88 5.75 -9.50
C TRP A 77 0.07 5.41 -8.24
N LEU A 78 -0.53 6.41 -7.58
CA LEU A 78 -1.37 6.21 -6.40
C LEU A 78 -2.65 5.43 -6.71
N ASP A 79 -3.30 5.70 -7.85
CA ASP A 79 -4.49 4.97 -8.27
C ASP A 79 -4.14 3.50 -8.57
N LEU A 80 -3.00 3.26 -9.22
CA LEU A 80 -2.49 1.92 -9.49
C LEU A 80 -2.17 1.16 -8.20
N LEU A 81 -1.51 1.83 -7.25
CA LEU A 81 -1.12 1.27 -5.96
C LEU A 81 -2.36 0.92 -5.12
N ALA A 82 -3.45 1.69 -5.20
CA ALA A 82 -4.68 1.42 -4.46
C ALA A 82 -5.46 0.18 -4.93
N ILE A 83 -5.34 -0.18 -6.21
CA ILE A 83 -5.97 -1.35 -6.81
C ILE A 83 -5.08 -2.60 -6.65
N PHE A 84 -3.80 -2.39 -6.38
CA PHE A 84 -2.82 -3.46 -6.34
C PHE A 84 -3.18 -4.53 -5.28
N PRO A 85 -3.20 -5.82 -5.63
CA PRO A 85 -3.51 -6.90 -4.71
C PRO A 85 -2.30 -7.22 -3.82
N PHE A 86 -1.97 -6.31 -2.90
CA PHE A 86 -0.84 -6.45 -1.98
C PHE A 86 -0.83 -7.79 -1.25
N THR A 87 -1.99 -8.28 -0.85
CA THR A 87 -2.12 -9.59 -0.19
C THR A 87 -1.53 -10.71 -1.03
N LEU A 88 -1.81 -10.75 -2.35
CA LEU A 88 -1.26 -11.76 -3.25
C LEU A 88 0.26 -11.59 -3.42
N PHE A 89 0.73 -10.35 -3.56
CA PHE A 89 2.15 -10.05 -3.70
C PHE A 89 2.96 -10.48 -2.47
N PHE A 90 2.53 -10.07 -1.27
CA PHE A 90 3.18 -10.45 -0.02
C PHE A 90 3.06 -11.95 0.27
N ASN A 91 1.93 -12.59 -0.05
CA ASN A 91 1.80 -14.05 0.06
C ASN A 91 2.80 -14.77 -0.85
N THR A 92 3.01 -14.27 -2.06
CA THR A 92 3.99 -14.83 -3.01
C THR A 92 5.41 -14.67 -2.48
N ILE A 93 5.77 -13.48 -2.01
CA ILE A 93 7.08 -13.23 -1.37
C ILE A 93 7.28 -14.16 -0.18
N ASN A 94 6.30 -14.30 0.71
CA ASN A 94 6.38 -15.20 1.86
C ASN A 94 6.57 -16.65 1.42
N ARG A 95 5.88 -17.09 0.36
CA ARG A 95 6.03 -18.45 -0.16
C ARG A 95 7.44 -18.69 -0.67
N ILE A 96 8.00 -17.73 -1.43
CA ILE A 96 9.38 -17.79 -1.93
C ILE A 96 10.37 -17.80 -0.76
N TYR A 97 10.20 -16.90 0.22
CA TYR A 97 11.06 -16.82 1.39
C TYR A 97 11.05 -18.13 2.19
N ARG A 98 9.86 -18.74 2.39
CA ARG A 98 9.75 -20.05 3.04
C ARG A 98 10.48 -21.14 2.27
N LEU A 99 10.39 -21.16 0.94
CA LEU A 99 11.11 -22.13 0.12
C LEU A 99 12.63 -21.97 0.25
N LEU A 100 13.14 -20.73 0.26
CA LEU A 100 14.56 -20.43 0.45
C LEU A 100 15.04 -20.92 1.83
N VAL A 101 14.34 -20.57 2.91
CA VAL A 101 14.70 -21.00 4.27
C VAL A 101 14.63 -22.52 4.44
N VAL A 102 13.65 -23.18 3.81
CA VAL A 102 13.56 -24.66 3.84
C VAL A 102 14.72 -25.29 3.07
N SER A 103 15.16 -24.71 1.94
CA SER A 103 16.29 -25.23 1.16
C SER A 103 17.62 -25.13 1.91
N GLU A 104 17.86 -24.02 2.62
CA GLU A 104 19.02 -23.88 3.50
C GLU A 104 18.99 -24.91 4.63
N ARG A 105 17.82 -25.16 5.22
CA ARG A 105 17.65 -26.18 6.28
C ARG A 105 17.85 -27.60 5.76
N LEU A 106 17.47 -27.90 4.52
CA LEU A 106 17.73 -29.20 3.90
C LEU A 106 19.21 -29.39 3.60
N ALA A 107 19.91 -28.35 3.14
CA ALA A 107 21.36 -28.40 2.93
C ALA A 107 22.11 -28.62 4.26
N VAL A 108 21.73 -27.90 5.32
CA VAL A 108 22.30 -28.09 6.67
C VAL A 108 21.92 -29.45 7.27
N GLY A 109 20.68 -29.92 7.04
CA GLY A 109 20.22 -31.23 7.48
C GLY A 109 20.94 -32.37 6.77
N GLN A 110 21.22 -32.25 5.47
CA GLN A 110 22.01 -33.20 4.72
C GLN A 110 23.47 -33.22 5.20
N ALA A 111 24.07 -32.05 5.44
CA ALA A 111 25.42 -31.96 6.02
C ALA A 111 25.49 -32.62 7.40
N LEU A 112 24.50 -32.37 8.27
CA LEU A 112 24.40 -32.98 9.61
C LEU A 112 24.09 -34.48 9.57
N VAL A 113 23.37 -34.99 8.57
CA VAL A 113 23.11 -36.43 8.41
C VAL A 113 24.36 -37.14 7.88
N HIS A 114 25.11 -36.50 6.98
CA HIS A 114 26.40 -37.01 6.52
C HIS A 114 27.43 -37.04 7.67
N GLU A 115 27.49 -35.98 8.48
CA GLU A 115 28.37 -35.87 9.64
C GLU A 115 27.88 -36.70 10.85
N GLY A 116 26.56 -36.89 10.97
CA GLY A 116 25.90 -37.68 12.03
C GLY A 116 25.97 -39.19 11.82
N LEU A 117 26.20 -39.65 10.58
CA LEU A 117 26.52 -41.04 10.28
C LEU A 117 27.86 -41.48 10.91
N GLU A 118 28.75 -40.53 11.23
CA GLU A 118 29.99 -40.80 11.96
C GLU A 118 29.84 -40.66 13.50
N ALA A 119 28.81 -39.95 13.99
CA ALA A 119 28.65 -39.64 15.39
C ALA A 119 27.39 -40.27 16.01
N ARG A 120 27.61 -41.41 16.68
CA ARG A 120 26.70 -42.28 17.45
C ARG A 120 25.91 -41.60 18.62
N LYS A 121 25.38 -40.38 18.46
CA LYS A 121 24.64 -39.60 19.49
C LYS A 121 23.26 -39.14 18.99
N GLY A 122 22.34 -40.08 18.80
CA GLY A 122 20.97 -39.83 18.34
C GLY A 122 20.08 -39.01 19.29
N LEU A 123 20.49 -38.74 20.54
CA LEU A 123 19.67 -38.04 21.54
C LEU A 123 19.81 -36.51 21.51
N SER A 124 20.98 -35.96 21.16
CA SER A 124 21.18 -34.50 21.08
C SER A 124 20.65 -33.90 19.78
N ALA A 125 20.58 -34.70 18.71
CA ALA A 125 19.99 -34.31 17.43
C ALA A 125 18.46 -34.17 17.51
N PHE A 126 17.80 -35.07 18.24
CA PHE A 126 16.34 -35.03 18.46
C PHE A 126 15.90 -33.82 19.28
N ALA A 127 16.61 -33.50 20.38
CA ALA A 127 16.33 -32.32 21.20
C ALA A 127 16.57 -30.99 20.45
N ARG A 128 17.48 -30.97 19.46
CA ARG A 128 17.65 -29.83 18.54
C ARG A 128 16.56 -29.78 17.47
N GLY A 129 16.07 -30.92 17.00
CA GLY A 129 14.93 -31.03 16.10
C GLY A 129 13.64 -30.47 16.70
N GLU A 130 13.37 -30.73 17.97
CA GLU A 130 12.25 -30.13 18.71
C GLU A 130 12.38 -28.61 18.86
N LYS A 131 13.57 -28.11 19.18
CA LYS A 131 13.83 -26.66 19.19
C LYS A 131 13.62 -26.03 17.81
N LEU A 132 14.05 -26.68 16.75
CA LEU A 132 13.84 -26.23 15.37
C LEU A 132 12.37 -26.30 14.95
N ALA A 133 11.60 -27.28 15.43
CA ALA A 133 10.15 -27.37 15.21
C ALA A 133 9.40 -26.26 15.96
N ALA A 134 9.78 -25.97 17.22
CA ALA A 134 9.25 -24.85 17.98
C ALA A 134 9.59 -23.48 17.34
N GLU A 135 10.76 -23.37 16.72
CA GLU A 135 11.16 -22.20 15.94
C GLU A 135 10.41 -22.11 14.60
N SER A 136 10.04 -23.26 14.01
CA SER A 136 9.19 -23.34 12.82
C SER A 136 7.77 -22.84 13.10
N THR A 137 7.21 -23.14 14.27
CA THR A 137 5.92 -22.58 14.70
C THR A 137 5.97 -21.06 14.92
N LYS A 138 7.13 -20.51 15.32
CA LYS A 138 7.33 -19.05 15.37
C LYS A 138 7.36 -18.41 13.98
N LEU A 139 7.99 -19.05 13.00
CA LEU A 139 8.01 -18.60 11.59
C LEU A 139 6.62 -18.68 10.92
N VAL A 140 5.78 -19.64 11.29
CA VAL A 140 4.36 -19.67 10.90
C VAL A 140 3.60 -18.46 11.48
N GLY A 141 3.92 -18.08 12.72
CA GLY A 141 3.41 -16.86 13.35
C GLY A 141 3.83 -15.57 12.61
N GLU A 142 5.02 -15.53 12.00
CA GLU A 142 5.49 -14.38 11.23
C GLU A 142 4.75 -14.18 9.90
N GLY A 143 4.29 -15.26 9.27
CA GLY A 143 3.41 -15.18 8.10
C GLY A 143 2.13 -14.36 8.37
N THR A 144 1.58 -14.47 9.59
CA THR A 144 0.40 -13.67 9.99
C THR A 144 0.70 -12.18 10.18
N ARG A 145 1.96 -11.81 10.47
CA ARG A 145 2.38 -10.40 10.63
C ARG A 145 2.48 -9.71 9.29
N PHE A 146 3.02 -10.38 8.27
CA PHE A 146 3.08 -9.84 6.91
C PHE A 146 1.71 -9.69 6.28
N VAL A 147 0.79 -10.63 6.51
CA VAL A 147 -0.60 -10.49 6.04
C VAL A 147 -1.30 -9.31 6.72
N ARG A 148 -1.11 -9.12 8.03
CA ARG A 148 -1.59 -7.92 8.72
C ARG A 148 -0.96 -6.65 8.18
N PHE A 149 0.36 -6.64 7.97
CA PHE A 149 1.07 -5.49 7.41
C PHE A 149 0.61 -5.16 5.99
N ALA A 150 0.37 -6.18 5.15
CA ALA A 150 -0.21 -6.01 3.82
C ALA A 150 -1.59 -5.35 3.88
N ARG A 151 -2.44 -5.76 4.84
CA ARG A 151 -3.74 -5.11 5.08
C ARG A 151 -3.58 -3.66 5.52
N PHE A 152 -2.71 -3.37 6.50
CA PHE A 152 -2.47 -1.99 6.94
C PHE A 152 -1.88 -1.10 5.83
N PHE A 153 -0.94 -1.63 5.05
CA PHE A 153 -0.36 -0.93 3.92
C PHE A 153 -1.42 -0.65 2.86
N ARG A 154 -2.27 -1.65 2.55
CA ARG A 154 -3.41 -1.50 1.66
C ARG A 154 -4.38 -0.42 2.15
N ILE A 155 -4.72 -0.42 3.45
CA ILE A 155 -5.55 0.59 4.09
C ILE A 155 -4.90 1.98 3.98
N GLY A 156 -3.62 2.10 4.30
CA GLY A 156 -2.88 3.37 4.25
C GLY A 156 -2.83 3.98 2.86
N VAL A 157 -2.59 3.16 1.84
CA VAL A 157 -2.61 3.58 0.42
C VAL A 157 -4.00 4.05 0.01
N ARG A 158 -5.04 3.31 0.41
CA ARG A 158 -6.43 3.64 0.11
C ARG A 158 -6.84 4.97 0.75
N LEU A 159 -6.45 5.22 1.99
CA LEU A 159 -6.65 6.51 2.66
C LEU A 159 -5.91 7.65 1.95
N LEU A 160 -4.66 7.42 1.55
CA LEU A 160 -3.85 8.41 0.83
C LEU A 160 -4.51 8.82 -0.51
N ARG A 161 -5.20 7.88 -1.16
CA ARG A 161 -5.99 8.14 -2.36
C ARG A 161 -7.21 9.03 -2.10
N VAL A 162 -7.96 8.78 -1.03
CA VAL A 162 -9.10 9.63 -0.64
C VAL A 162 -8.64 11.06 -0.39
N ILE A 163 -7.51 11.22 0.29
CA ILE A 163 -6.93 12.53 0.60
C ILE A 163 -6.44 13.25 -0.68
N THR A 164 -5.88 12.52 -1.65
CA THR A 164 -5.41 13.11 -2.92
C THR A 164 -6.55 13.44 -3.89
N LYS A 165 -7.56 12.59 -4.06
CA LYS A 165 -8.70 12.86 -4.97
C LYS A 165 -9.72 13.85 -4.41
N SER A 166 -9.85 14.01 -3.10
CA SER A 166 -10.80 14.95 -2.48
C SER A 166 -10.51 16.44 -2.74
N GLY A 167 -9.42 16.79 -3.42
CA GLY A 167 -9.08 18.20 -3.70
C GLY A 167 -8.67 19.00 -2.45
N ILE A 168 -8.56 18.34 -1.28
CA ILE A 168 -8.12 18.92 -0.01
C ILE A 168 -6.64 19.32 -0.10
N LEU A 169 -5.80 18.47 -0.69
CA LEU A 169 -4.37 18.73 -0.85
C LEU A 169 -4.02 19.94 -1.72
N PRO A 170 -4.61 20.16 -2.92
CA PRO A 170 -4.32 21.37 -3.69
C PRO A 170 -4.81 22.65 -2.98
N LYS A 171 -5.91 22.60 -2.22
CA LYS A 171 -6.33 23.72 -1.35
C LYS A 171 -5.35 23.96 -0.20
N LEU A 172 -4.85 22.92 0.46
CA LEU A 172 -3.81 23.06 1.50
C LEU A 172 -2.49 23.57 0.91
N TYR A 173 -2.06 23.06 -0.23
CA TYR A 173 -0.81 23.48 -0.88
C TYR A 173 -0.86 24.94 -1.30
N THR A 174 -1.96 25.39 -1.93
CA THR A 174 -2.15 26.81 -2.29
C THR A 174 -2.25 27.70 -1.04
N TYR A 175 -2.91 27.24 0.02
CA TYR A 175 -2.96 27.93 1.31
C TYR A 175 -1.57 28.11 1.94
N PHE A 176 -0.76 27.04 2.04
CA PHE A 176 0.60 27.08 2.59
C PHE A 176 1.56 27.91 1.73
N LYS A 177 1.46 27.82 0.40
CA LYS A 177 2.28 28.62 -0.53
C LYS A 177 2.02 30.13 -0.38
N SER A 178 0.75 30.54 -0.18
CA SER A 178 0.40 31.95 0.03
C SER A 178 1.00 32.54 1.31
N LYS A 179 1.11 31.72 2.37
CA LYS A 179 1.66 32.13 3.68
C LYS A 179 3.17 32.34 3.63
N HIS A 180 3.89 31.53 2.84
CA HIS A 180 5.32 31.71 2.61
C HIS A 180 5.64 32.94 1.75
N GLN A 181 4.81 33.23 0.74
CA GLN A 181 5.00 34.37 -0.15
C GLN A 181 4.71 35.73 0.52
N LYS A 182 3.80 35.78 1.50
CA LYS A 182 3.58 36.98 2.33
C LYS A 182 4.79 37.33 3.20
N LYS A 183 5.54 36.33 3.69
CA LYS A 183 6.73 36.52 4.55
C LYS A 183 7.95 37.04 3.78
N THR A 184 8.06 36.75 2.48
CA THR A 184 9.18 37.22 1.65
C THR A 184 8.95 38.64 1.11
N ASN A 185 7.70 39.04 0.86
CA ASN A 185 7.39 40.41 0.41
C ASN A 185 7.45 41.47 1.53
N THR A 186 7.30 41.09 2.80
CA THR A 186 7.47 42.04 3.92
C THR A 186 8.93 42.42 4.15
N LYS A 187 9.89 41.55 3.83
CA LYS A 187 11.33 41.84 3.96
C LYS A 187 11.92 42.70 2.84
N LYS A 188 11.22 42.88 1.70
CA LYS A 188 11.70 43.70 0.57
C LYS A 188 11.30 45.17 0.63
N LYS A 189 10.51 45.60 1.62
CA LYS A 189 10.22 47.02 1.87
C LYS A 189 11.29 47.65 2.75
N VAL A 190 12.54 47.66 2.29
CA VAL A 190 13.53 48.60 2.81
C VAL A 190 13.56 49.76 1.80
N PRO A 191 13.18 50.99 2.18
CA PRO A 191 13.13 52.10 1.25
C PRO A 191 14.53 52.39 0.71
N PRO A 192 14.65 52.73 -0.60
CA PRO A 192 15.93 53.07 -1.19
C PRO A 192 16.53 54.26 -0.44
N ARG A 193 17.70 54.03 0.15
CA ARG A 193 18.51 55.03 0.83
C ARG A 193 18.81 56.13 -0.20
N GLN A 194 18.15 57.28 -0.07
CA GLN A 194 18.36 58.42 -0.95
C GLN A 194 19.82 58.84 -0.86
N LEU A 195 20.58 58.62 -1.94
CA LEU A 195 21.94 59.08 -2.09
C LEU A 195 21.91 60.60 -2.27
N LYS A 196 22.34 61.32 -1.23
CA LYS A 196 22.53 62.78 -1.29
C LYS A 196 23.53 63.12 -2.41
N PRO A 197 23.25 64.14 -3.23
CA PRO A 197 24.19 64.57 -4.27
C PRO A 197 25.44 65.20 -3.63
N LYS A 198 26.61 64.73 -4.08
CA LYS A 198 27.92 65.30 -3.79
C LYS A 198 27.93 66.75 -4.30
N LYS A 199 28.02 67.73 -3.39
CA LYS A 199 28.35 69.11 -3.75
C LYS A 199 29.82 69.17 -4.18
N LYS A 200 30.05 69.91 -5.25
CA LYS A 200 31.35 70.20 -5.87
C LYS A 200 32.32 70.84 -4.90
#